data_AF-A0A7M5WVJ2-F1
#
_entry.id   AF-A0A7M5WVJ2-F1
#
_cell.length_a   1.000
_cell.length_b   1.000
_cell.length_c   1.000
_cell.angle_alpha   90.00
_cell.angle_beta   90.00
_cell.angle_gamma   90.00
#
_symmetry.space_group_name_H-M   'P 1'
#
loop_
_entity.id
_entity.type
_entity.pdbx_description
1 polymer ?
#
loop_
_entity_poly.entity_id
_entity_poly.type
_entity_poly.pdbx_seq_one_letter_code
_entity_poly.pdbx_strand_id
1 'polypeptide(L)'
;TRIDKALRLTQSQMFSIANGGRPGVSKIVIVLTDGSQTQDVGAEDPGNVAEELRSMGYKVLAVGIGSGVNSTELAHITGNKANVYSAVTFDELISQDFLGTVNKAGCDEAKKEVKPLCEVKVDVGFVLDSSGSLRNDYDKEKNFLKALAATFGVSEDGARAGVVTFSYDTEHSIKLNDHYDLFSFSDAVDKIPLMGHTTRIDKALRLTQSQMFSIANGGRPGVSKIVIVLTDGSQTQDVGAEDPGNVAEELRSMGYKVLA
;
A
#
# COMPACT_ATOMS: atom_id res chain seq x y z
N THR A 1 -1.04 1.50 27.42
CA THR A 1 -1.24 0.59 26.29
C THR A 1 -0.83 1.29 25.00
N ARG A 2 0.07 0.69 24.19
CA ARG A 2 0.55 1.26 22.92
C ARG A 2 0.20 0.34 21.75
N ILE A 3 -1.06 0.37 21.35
CA ILE A 3 -1.64 -0.44 20.27
C ILE A 3 -1.02 -0.02 18.92
N ASP A 4 -0.86 1.28 18.70
CA ASP A 4 -0.21 1.85 17.50
C ASP A 4 1.15 1.22 17.21
N LYS A 5 2.03 1.13 18.21
CA LYS A 5 3.38 0.56 18.08
C LYS A 5 3.32 -0.92 17.73
N ALA A 6 2.39 -1.67 18.33
CA ALA A 6 2.20 -3.08 18.01
C ALA A 6 1.70 -3.27 16.57
N LEU A 7 0.80 -2.40 16.10
CA LEU A 7 0.31 -2.42 14.71
C LEU A 7 1.42 -2.02 13.72
N ARG A 8 2.25 -1.01 14.02
CA ARG A 8 3.43 -0.66 13.23
C ARG A 8 4.45 -1.82 13.16
N LEU A 9 4.67 -2.52 14.27
CA LEU A 9 5.52 -3.71 14.29
C LEU A 9 4.90 -4.86 13.48
N THR A 10 3.57 -4.97 13.50
CA THR A 10 2.83 -5.94 12.68
C THR A 10 3.01 -5.66 11.18
N GLN A 11 2.91 -4.38 10.80
CA GLN A 11 3.10 -3.89 9.43
C GLN A 11 4.52 -4.17 8.92
N SER A 12 5.53 -3.88 9.74
CA SER A 12 6.94 -3.93 9.33
C SER A 12 7.60 -5.31 9.50
N GLN A 13 7.17 -6.11 10.48
CA GLN A 13 7.93 -7.31 10.88
C GLN A 13 7.09 -8.58 10.94
N MET A 14 5.92 -8.57 11.59
CA MET A 14 5.23 -9.83 11.98
C MET A 14 4.96 -10.78 10.82
N PHE A 15 4.58 -10.25 9.65
CA PHE A 15 4.28 -11.04 8.45
C PHE A 15 5.35 -10.91 7.36
N SER A 16 6.56 -10.50 7.72
CA SER A 16 7.70 -10.48 6.78
C SER A 16 8.13 -11.92 6.44
N ILE A 17 8.71 -12.12 5.25
CA ILE A 17 9.23 -13.45 4.83
C ILE A 17 10.30 -13.95 5.82
N ALA A 18 11.17 -13.05 6.30
CA ALA A 18 12.20 -13.38 7.29
C ALA A 18 11.59 -13.93 8.61
N ASN A 19 10.36 -13.54 8.93
CA ASN A 19 9.62 -14.00 10.11
C ASN A 19 8.56 -15.06 9.77
N GLY A 20 8.63 -15.70 8.59
CA GLY A 20 7.73 -16.81 8.21
C GLY A 20 6.42 -16.39 7.52
N GLY A 21 6.29 -15.12 7.16
CA GLY A 21 5.21 -14.63 6.31
C GLY A 21 5.21 -15.32 4.95
N ARG A 22 4.02 -15.73 4.49
CA ARG A 22 3.84 -16.44 3.22
C ARG A 22 3.09 -15.55 2.22
N PRO A 23 3.64 -15.31 1.01
CA PRO A 23 2.91 -14.65 -0.06
C PRO A 23 1.62 -15.38 -0.41
N GLY A 24 0.57 -14.64 -0.79
CA GLY A 24 -0.72 -15.19 -1.19
C GLY A 24 -1.58 -15.81 -0.09
N VAL A 25 -1.13 -15.80 1.17
CA VAL A 25 -1.89 -16.30 2.32
C VAL A 25 -2.53 -15.14 3.06
N SER A 26 -3.83 -15.26 3.40
CA SER A 26 -4.56 -14.26 4.19
C SER A 26 -3.85 -13.97 5.51
N LYS A 27 -3.57 -12.69 5.76
CA LYS A 27 -2.93 -12.20 7.00
C LYS A 27 -4.01 -11.73 7.95
N ILE A 28 -4.13 -12.36 9.12
CA ILE A 28 -5.13 -12.04 10.14
C ILE A 28 -4.42 -11.56 11.39
N VAL A 29 -4.80 -10.38 11.85
CA VAL A 29 -4.31 -9.74 13.07
C VAL A 29 -5.45 -9.74 14.08
N ILE A 30 -5.21 -10.32 15.25
CA ILE A 30 -6.16 -10.27 16.37
C ILE A 30 -5.55 -9.37 17.44
N VAL A 31 -6.12 -8.18 17.62
CA VAL A 31 -5.71 -7.24 18.67
C VAL A 31 -6.42 -7.63 19.96
N LEU A 32 -5.66 -7.94 21.00
CA LEU A 32 -6.19 -8.23 22.34
C LEU A 32 -5.83 -7.06 23.27
N THR A 33 -6.82 -6.48 23.97
CA THR A 33 -6.55 -5.39 24.92
C THR A 33 -7.60 -5.30 26.03
N ASP A 34 -7.20 -4.82 27.20
CA ASP A 34 -8.06 -4.51 28.35
C ASP A 34 -8.29 -3.00 28.55
N GLY A 35 -7.72 -2.18 27.66
CA GLY A 35 -7.73 -0.73 27.78
C GLY A 35 -7.72 -0.02 26.44
N SER A 36 -7.80 1.31 26.50
CA SER A 36 -7.66 2.17 25.32
C SER A 36 -6.19 2.54 25.08
N GLN A 37 -5.88 2.96 23.87
CA GLN A 37 -4.60 3.56 23.52
C GLN A 37 -4.24 4.71 24.48
N THR A 38 -2.99 4.70 24.97
CA THR A 38 -2.46 5.79 25.79
C THR A 38 -1.99 6.94 24.90
N GLN A 39 -2.45 8.15 25.20
CA GLN A 39 -2.11 9.40 24.49
C GLN A 39 -0.78 9.99 24.96
N ASP A 40 0.31 9.25 24.72
CA ASP A 40 1.68 9.70 25.03
C ASP A 40 2.29 10.49 23.87
N VAL A 41 3.42 11.15 24.13
CA VAL A 41 4.22 11.79 23.08
C VAL A 41 4.57 10.76 21.98
N GLY A 42 4.27 11.12 20.73
CA GLY A 42 4.46 10.24 19.57
C GLY A 42 3.49 9.07 19.52
N ALA A 43 2.32 9.16 20.16
CA ALA A 43 1.21 8.25 19.92
C ALA A 43 0.55 8.58 18.58
N GLU A 44 0.35 7.55 17.77
CA GLU A 44 -0.52 7.61 16.60
C GLU A 44 -1.92 7.10 16.97
N ASP A 45 -2.94 7.52 16.20
CA ASP A 45 -4.26 6.90 16.27
C ASP A 45 -4.15 5.46 15.76
N PRO A 46 -4.46 4.44 16.58
CA PRO A 46 -4.28 3.04 16.20
C PRO A 46 -5.26 2.62 15.09
N GLY A 47 -6.38 3.30 14.93
CA GLY A 47 -7.31 3.08 13.83
C GLY A 47 -6.75 3.52 12.49
N ASN A 48 -6.03 4.64 12.43
CA ASN A 48 -5.32 5.09 11.22
C ASN A 48 -4.20 4.10 10.85
N VAL A 49 -3.40 3.65 11.82
CA VAL A 49 -2.35 2.64 11.56
C VAL A 49 -2.97 1.32 11.09
N ALA A 50 -4.10 0.91 11.69
CA ALA A 50 -4.81 -0.28 11.25
C ALA A 50 -5.48 -0.11 9.88
N GLU A 51 -5.87 1.11 9.49
CA GLU A 51 -6.39 1.40 8.16
C GLU A 51 -5.32 1.14 7.09
N GLU A 52 -4.07 1.53 7.33
CA GLU A 52 -2.96 1.18 6.45
C GLU A 52 -2.76 -0.34 6.34
N LEU A 53 -2.84 -1.06 7.46
CA LEU A 53 -2.77 -2.53 7.43
C LEU A 53 -3.91 -3.12 6.60
N ARG A 54 -5.15 -2.64 6.81
CA ARG A 54 -6.32 -3.12 6.08
C ARG A 54 -6.24 -2.79 4.59
N SER A 55 -5.71 -1.63 4.22
CA SER A 55 -5.49 -1.26 2.81
C SER A 55 -4.45 -2.17 2.16
N MET A 56 -3.44 -2.64 2.92
CA MET A 56 -2.49 -3.68 2.48
C MET A 56 -3.08 -5.11 2.45
N GLY A 57 -4.39 -5.27 2.69
CA GLY A 57 -5.10 -6.56 2.60
C GLY A 57 -5.11 -7.38 3.90
N TYR A 58 -4.61 -6.84 5.01
CA TYR A 58 -4.67 -7.51 6.31
C TYR A 58 -6.10 -7.49 6.85
N LYS A 59 -6.53 -8.58 7.49
CA LYS A 59 -7.81 -8.66 8.21
C LYS A 59 -7.55 -8.39 9.67
N VAL A 60 -8.28 -7.46 10.28
CA VAL A 60 -8.08 -7.08 11.68
C VAL A 60 -9.34 -7.39 12.49
N LEU A 61 -9.17 -8.18 13.54
CA LEU A 61 -10.16 -8.43 14.59
C LEU A 61 -9.68 -7.80 15.89
N ALA A 62 -10.61 -7.39 16.75
CA ALA A 62 -10.28 -6.86 18.06
C ALA A 62 -11.06 -7.60 19.16
N VAL A 63 -10.39 -7.90 20.25
CA VAL A 63 -10.95 -8.47 21.48
C VAL A 63 -10.65 -7.50 22.62
N GLY A 64 -11.71 -6.85 23.11
CA GLY A 64 -11.67 -6.02 24.30
C GLY A 64 -12.00 -6.82 25.56
N ILE A 65 -11.27 -6.60 26.65
CA ILE A 65 -11.45 -7.32 27.91
C ILE A 65 -11.84 -6.34 29.01
N GLY A 66 -12.93 -6.64 29.73
CA GLY A 66 -13.42 -5.80 30.81
C GLY A 66 -14.00 -4.46 30.33
N SER A 67 -14.23 -3.55 31.28
CA SER A 67 -14.91 -2.26 31.02
C SER A 67 -13.96 -1.11 30.66
N GLY A 68 -12.64 -1.34 30.62
CA GLY A 68 -11.62 -0.32 30.35
C GLY A 68 -11.41 -0.01 28.86
N VAL A 69 -12.06 -0.77 27.98
CA VAL A 69 -11.89 -0.68 26.53
C VAL A 69 -12.78 0.38 25.90
N ASN A 70 -12.28 1.04 24.87
CA ASN A 70 -13.06 1.96 24.05
C ASN A 70 -13.54 1.24 22.79
N SER A 71 -14.82 0.89 22.75
CA SER A 71 -15.41 0.15 21.62
C SER A 71 -15.38 0.93 20.30
N THR A 72 -15.37 2.27 20.34
CA THR A 72 -15.21 3.11 19.14
C THR A 72 -13.78 3.03 18.60
N GLU A 73 -12.78 3.05 19.48
CA GLU A 73 -11.38 2.85 19.10
C GLU A 73 -11.16 1.46 18.49
N LEU A 74 -11.70 0.41 19.13
CA LEU A 74 -11.64 -0.96 18.59
C LEU A 74 -12.36 -1.10 17.24
N ALA A 75 -13.50 -0.42 17.08
CA ALA A 75 -14.20 -0.39 15.79
C ALA A 75 -13.40 0.34 14.71
N HIS A 76 -12.66 1.39 15.07
CA HIS A 76 -11.77 2.09 14.16
C HIS A 76 -10.56 1.21 13.76
N ILE A 77 -10.00 0.46 14.72
CA ILE A 77 -8.92 -0.51 14.49
C ILE A 77 -9.34 -1.68 13.60
N THR A 78 -10.60 -2.10 13.66
CA THR A 78 -11.12 -3.21 12.85
C THR A 78 -11.77 -2.74 11.54
N GLY A 79 -12.06 -1.45 11.42
CA GLY A 79 -12.77 -0.82 10.31
C GLY A 79 -14.29 -1.01 10.34
N ASN A 80 -14.81 -1.82 11.26
CA ASN A 80 -16.24 -2.03 11.46
C ASN A 80 -16.53 -2.64 12.84
N LYS A 81 -17.73 -2.42 13.37
CA LYS A 81 -18.12 -2.98 14.69
C LYS A 81 -18.31 -4.51 14.69
N ALA A 82 -18.52 -5.14 13.53
CA ALA A 82 -18.78 -6.58 13.45
C ALA A 82 -17.54 -7.44 13.74
N ASN A 83 -16.35 -6.85 13.66
CA ASN A 83 -15.08 -7.50 13.96
C ASN A 83 -14.53 -7.15 15.36
N VAL A 84 -15.37 -6.55 16.21
CA VAL A 84 -15.08 -6.25 17.61
C VAL A 84 -15.79 -7.25 18.51
N TYR A 85 -15.02 -7.95 19.33
CA TYR A 85 -15.47 -8.93 20.31
C TYR A 85 -15.15 -8.41 21.71
N SER A 86 -15.94 -8.80 22.70
CA SER A 86 -15.72 -8.36 24.09
C SER A 86 -15.89 -9.52 25.04
N ALA A 87 -14.94 -9.65 25.97
CA ALA A 87 -14.99 -10.57 27.09
C ALA A 87 -15.09 -9.75 28.38
N VAL A 88 -15.90 -10.19 29.34
CA VAL A 88 -16.06 -9.51 30.62
C VAL A 88 -14.82 -9.69 31.49
N THR A 89 -14.22 -10.89 31.45
CA THR A 89 -13.02 -11.25 32.22
C THR A 89 -12.02 -12.03 31.38
N PHE A 90 -10.80 -12.15 31.88
CA PHE A 90 -9.78 -13.00 31.25
C PHE A 90 -10.17 -14.48 31.23
N ASP A 91 -10.95 -14.96 32.21
CA ASP A 91 -11.41 -16.36 32.26
C ASP A 91 -12.38 -16.71 31.13
N GLU A 92 -13.15 -15.73 30.63
CA GLU A 92 -14.06 -15.95 29.51
C GLU A 92 -13.31 -16.25 28.21
N LEU A 93 -12.08 -15.73 28.05
CA LEU A 93 -11.27 -15.91 26.84
C LEU A 93 -10.93 -17.37 26.54
N ILE A 94 -10.90 -18.22 27.57
CA ILE A 94 -10.61 -19.65 27.46
C ILE A 94 -11.88 -20.51 27.39
N SER A 95 -13.06 -19.90 27.47
CA SER A 95 -14.31 -20.62 27.25
C SER A 95 -14.39 -21.12 25.81
N GLN A 96 -14.94 -22.33 25.63
CA GLN A 96 -15.11 -22.91 24.30
C GLN A 96 -15.99 -22.05 23.40
N ASP A 97 -16.99 -21.37 23.98
CA ASP A 97 -17.89 -20.50 23.23
C ASP A 97 -17.18 -19.25 22.72
N PHE A 98 -16.36 -18.60 23.55
CA PHE A 98 -15.61 -17.42 23.13
C PHE A 98 -14.54 -17.76 22.10
N LEU A 99 -13.75 -18.82 22.36
CA LEU A 99 -12.76 -19.33 21.41
C LEU A 99 -13.41 -19.71 20.08
N GLY A 100 -14.55 -20.42 20.11
CA GLY A 100 -15.32 -20.80 18.93
C GLY A 100 -15.78 -19.58 18.12
N THR A 101 -16.21 -18.52 18.81
CA THR A 101 -16.66 -17.26 18.18
C THR A 101 -15.51 -16.57 17.45
N VAL A 102 -14.38 -16.34 18.13
CA VAL A 102 -13.22 -15.64 17.54
C VAL A 102 -12.57 -16.48 16.44
N ASN A 103 -12.45 -17.81 16.63
CA ASN A 103 -11.91 -18.71 15.61
C ASN A 103 -12.78 -18.73 14.35
N LYS A 104 -14.10 -18.79 14.51
CA LYS A 104 -15.03 -18.73 13.37
C LYS A 104 -14.91 -17.42 12.62
N ALA A 105 -14.86 -16.29 13.33
CA ALA A 105 -14.66 -14.98 12.75
C ALA A 105 -13.34 -14.88 11.97
N GLY A 106 -12.25 -15.37 12.56
CA GLY A 106 -10.96 -15.46 11.89
C GLY A 106 -11.04 -16.29 10.61
N CYS A 107 -11.64 -17.47 10.66
CA CYS A 107 -11.81 -18.33 9.48
C CYS A 107 -12.68 -17.68 8.40
N ASP A 108 -13.74 -16.98 8.78
CA ASP A 108 -14.65 -16.34 7.83
C ASP A 108 -13.98 -15.13 7.18
N GLU A 109 -13.20 -14.33 7.93
CA GLU A 109 -12.35 -13.28 7.36
C GLU A 109 -11.22 -13.85 6.47
N ALA A 110 -10.64 -15.00 6.83
CA ALA A 110 -9.60 -15.66 6.04
C ALA A 110 -10.09 -16.02 4.63
N LYS A 111 -11.35 -16.47 4.54
CA LYS A 111 -12.01 -16.90 3.29
C LYS A 111 -12.46 -15.72 2.44
N LYS A 112 -12.60 -14.52 3.01
CA LYS A 112 -12.89 -13.32 2.23
C LYS A 112 -11.65 -12.98 1.42
N GLU A 113 -11.69 -13.33 0.14
CA GLU A 113 -10.69 -12.89 -0.81
C GLU A 113 -10.52 -11.38 -0.71
N VAL A 114 -9.27 -10.92 -0.72
CA VAL A 114 -8.97 -9.52 -1.01
C VAL A 114 -9.27 -9.36 -2.50
N LYS A 115 -10.54 -9.15 -2.84
CA LYS A 115 -10.93 -8.84 -4.21
C LYS A 115 -10.28 -7.51 -4.56
N PRO A 116 -9.37 -7.47 -5.55
CA PRO A 116 -8.92 -6.20 -6.09
C PRO A 116 -10.14 -5.41 -6.54
N LEU A 117 -10.11 -4.08 -6.39
CA LEU A 117 -11.18 -3.23 -6.93
C LEU A 117 -11.28 -3.40 -8.47
N CYS A 118 -10.20 -3.91 -9.08
CA CYS A 118 -10.10 -4.27 -10.47
C CYS A 118 -9.73 -5.77 -10.62
N GLU A 119 -10.69 -6.67 -10.86
CA GLU A 119 -10.42 -8.02 -11.42
C GLU A 119 -10.00 -7.94 -12.90
N VAL A 120 -9.16 -6.96 -13.25
CA VAL A 120 -8.77 -6.66 -14.63
C VAL A 120 -7.26 -6.85 -14.74
N LYS A 121 -6.87 -7.66 -15.72
CA LYS A 121 -5.46 -7.76 -16.13
C LYS A 121 -5.02 -6.41 -16.67
N VAL A 122 -4.17 -5.71 -15.94
CA VAL A 122 -3.70 -4.35 -16.25
C VAL A 122 -2.24 -4.20 -15.86
N ASP A 123 -1.48 -3.42 -16.62
CA ASP A 123 -0.12 -3.00 -16.24
C ASP A 123 -0.21 -1.53 -15.83
N VAL A 124 0.15 -1.24 -14.57
CA VAL A 124 0.10 0.11 -13.98
C VAL A 124 1.52 0.60 -13.77
N GLY A 125 1.82 1.77 -14.31
CA GLY A 125 3.08 2.44 -14.13
C GLY A 125 2.93 3.72 -13.32
N PHE A 126 3.60 3.79 -12.18
CA PHE A 126 3.71 5.01 -11.39
C PHE A 126 4.94 5.80 -11.82
N VAL A 127 4.76 7.08 -12.11
CA VAL A 127 5.82 8.05 -12.41
C VAL A 127 5.93 8.96 -11.19
N LEU A 128 6.88 8.63 -10.30
CA LEU A 128 7.00 9.17 -8.95
C LEU A 128 8.02 10.32 -8.92
N ASP A 129 7.58 11.50 -8.50
CA ASP A 129 8.46 12.65 -8.30
C ASP A 129 9.38 12.41 -7.11
N SER A 130 10.66 12.71 -7.30
CA SER A 130 11.72 12.56 -6.32
C SER A 130 12.53 13.84 -6.21
N SER A 131 11.95 14.98 -6.57
CA SER A 131 12.57 16.30 -6.55
C SER A 131 12.74 16.86 -5.15
N GLY A 132 13.57 17.90 -5.03
CA GLY A 132 13.97 18.46 -3.75
C GLY A 132 12.81 19.08 -2.93
N SER A 133 11.71 19.48 -3.57
CA SER A 133 10.51 20.01 -2.90
C SER A 133 9.89 19.00 -1.94
N LEU A 134 9.99 17.70 -2.26
CA LEU A 134 9.37 16.61 -1.52
C LEU A 134 10.15 16.13 -0.31
N ARG A 135 11.27 16.76 0.08
CA ARG A 135 12.15 16.26 1.14
C ARG A 135 11.43 15.88 2.44
N ASN A 136 10.38 16.62 2.82
CA ASN A 136 9.62 16.38 4.05
C ASN A 136 8.34 15.57 3.82
N ASP A 137 7.95 15.34 2.57
CA ASP A 137 6.66 14.75 2.19
C ASP A 137 6.79 13.49 1.33
N TYR A 138 8.01 13.08 0.97
CA TYR A 138 8.26 11.95 0.09
C TYR A 138 7.70 10.62 0.62
N ASP A 139 7.74 10.40 1.93
CA ASP A 139 7.10 9.23 2.53
C ASP A 139 5.58 9.27 2.41
N LYS A 140 4.95 10.45 2.40
CA LYS A 140 3.51 10.58 2.18
C LYS A 140 3.14 10.26 0.74
N GLU A 141 3.94 10.70 -0.23
CA GLU A 141 3.74 10.37 -1.64
C GLU A 141 3.92 8.87 -1.90
N LYS A 142 4.98 8.25 -1.34
CA LYS A 142 5.18 6.79 -1.35
C LYS A 142 4.00 6.04 -0.72
N ASN A 143 3.46 6.54 0.40
CA ASN A 143 2.27 5.96 1.03
C ASN A 143 1.03 6.07 0.14
N PHE A 144 0.84 7.19 -0.57
CA PHE A 144 -0.24 7.35 -1.53
C PHE A 144 -0.11 6.40 -2.72
N LEU A 145 1.11 6.24 -3.26
CA LEU A 145 1.40 5.24 -4.30
C LEU A 145 1.03 3.83 -3.83
N LYS A 146 1.48 3.42 -2.64
CA LYS A 146 1.15 2.10 -2.07
C LYS A 146 -0.36 1.91 -1.91
N ALA A 147 -1.07 2.92 -1.44
CA ALA A 147 -2.52 2.89 -1.32
C ALA A 147 -3.21 2.71 -2.69
N LEU A 148 -2.77 3.42 -3.73
CA LEU A 148 -3.26 3.23 -5.09
C LEU A 148 -2.96 1.82 -5.62
N ALA A 149 -1.73 1.35 -5.49
CA ALA A 149 -1.33 0.00 -5.90
C ALA A 149 -2.17 -1.08 -5.21
N ALA A 150 -2.54 -0.86 -3.94
CA ALA A 150 -3.43 -1.75 -3.21
C ALA A 150 -4.83 -1.86 -3.84
N THR A 151 -5.39 -0.76 -4.36
CA THR A 151 -6.70 -0.78 -5.04
C THR A 151 -6.69 -1.63 -6.31
N PHE A 152 -5.57 -1.69 -7.02
CA PHE A 152 -5.40 -2.52 -8.21
C PHE A 152 -5.16 -4.00 -7.90
N GLY A 153 -4.72 -4.34 -6.68
CA GLY A 153 -4.42 -5.71 -6.28
C GLY A 153 -3.24 -6.33 -7.02
N VAL A 154 -2.03 -5.82 -6.75
CA VAL A 154 -0.78 -6.29 -7.37
C VAL A 154 -0.62 -7.80 -7.24
N SER A 155 -0.50 -8.47 -8.38
CA SER A 155 -0.39 -9.92 -8.51
C SER A 155 0.27 -10.33 -9.84
N GLU A 156 0.78 -11.56 -9.93
CA GLU A 156 1.44 -12.06 -11.14
C GLU A 156 0.50 -12.08 -12.36
N ASP A 157 -0.72 -12.59 -12.16
CA ASP A 157 -1.72 -12.80 -13.21
C ASP A 157 -2.72 -11.64 -13.35
N GLY A 158 -2.91 -10.85 -12.30
CA GLY A 158 -3.82 -9.70 -12.27
C GLY A 158 -3.12 -8.40 -12.66
N ALA A 159 -3.17 -7.40 -11.78
CA ALA A 159 -2.50 -6.12 -11.98
C ALA A 159 -1.00 -6.23 -11.69
N ARG A 160 -0.16 -5.73 -12.60
CA ARG A 160 1.29 -5.55 -12.35
C ARG A 160 1.59 -4.08 -12.14
N ALA A 161 2.49 -3.77 -11.22
CA ALA A 161 2.86 -2.40 -10.88
C ALA A 161 4.38 -2.18 -11.04
N GLY A 162 4.75 -1.05 -11.64
CA GLY A 162 6.13 -0.60 -11.78
C GLY A 162 6.25 0.86 -11.39
N VAL A 163 7.47 1.30 -11.10
CA VAL A 163 7.79 2.67 -10.68
C VAL A 163 8.96 3.20 -11.49
N VAL A 164 8.73 4.33 -12.17
CA VAL A 164 9.78 5.22 -12.67
C VAL A 164 9.86 6.38 -11.71
N THR A 165 11.05 6.63 -11.14
CA THR A 165 11.29 7.84 -10.36
C THR A 165 11.92 8.90 -11.23
N PHE A 166 11.67 10.17 -10.90
CA PHE A 166 12.28 11.27 -11.62
C PHE A 166 12.63 12.45 -10.73
N SER A 167 13.70 13.13 -11.12
CA SER A 167 14.04 14.45 -10.62
C SER A 167 14.75 15.22 -11.75
N TYR A 168 16.06 15.47 -11.66
CA TYR A 168 16.84 15.94 -12.81
C TYR A 168 17.01 14.83 -13.86
N ASP A 169 17.24 13.60 -13.39
CA ASP A 169 17.32 12.37 -14.17
C ASP A 169 16.20 11.40 -13.78
N THR A 170 16.14 10.26 -14.45
CA THR A 170 15.07 9.27 -14.29
C THR A 170 15.62 7.88 -14.06
N GLU A 171 14.96 7.09 -13.23
CA GLU A 171 15.37 5.73 -12.93
C GLU A 171 14.17 4.76 -12.96
N HIS A 172 14.41 3.55 -13.48
CA HIS A 172 13.50 2.42 -13.31
C HIS A 172 13.69 1.81 -11.92
N SER A 173 13.08 2.42 -10.90
CA SER A 173 13.21 1.96 -9.52
C SER A 173 12.54 0.62 -9.26
N ILE A 174 11.40 0.34 -9.93
CA ILE A 174 10.70 -0.96 -9.85
C ILE A 174 10.16 -1.33 -11.24
N LYS A 175 10.43 -2.54 -11.72
CA LYS A 175 9.87 -3.08 -12.97
C LYS A 175 8.59 -3.87 -12.70
N LEU A 176 7.76 -4.06 -13.73
CA LEU A 176 6.47 -4.76 -13.62
C LEU A 176 6.63 -6.26 -13.26
N ASN A 177 7.82 -6.82 -13.40
CA ASN A 177 8.16 -8.21 -13.09
C ASN A 177 9.06 -8.37 -11.84
N ASP A 178 9.33 -7.31 -11.09
CA ASP A 178 10.14 -7.41 -9.87
C ASP A 178 9.31 -7.91 -8.67
N HIS A 179 8.02 -7.54 -8.60
CA HIS A 179 7.15 -7.86 -7.48
C HIS A 179 5.75 -8.29 -7.94
N TYR A 180 5.29 -9.44 -7.45
CA TYR A 180 3.99 -10.03 -7.77
C TYR A 180 3.05 -10.13 -6.57
N ASP A 181 3.31 -9.34 -5.53
CA ASP A 181 2.43 -9.21 -4.39
C ASP A 181 2.55 -7.81 -3.81
N LEU A 182 1.46 -7.32 -3.23
CA LEU A 182 1.39 -5.97 -2.69
C LEU A 182 2.40 -5.73 -1.57
N PHE A 183 2.76 -6.76 -0.79
CA PHE A 183 3.68 -6.59 0.34
C PHE A 183 5.11 -6.37 -0.15
N SER A 184 5.63 -7.21 -1.04
CA SER A 184 6.98 -7.03 -1.59
C SER A 184 7.09 -5.76 -2.45
N PHE A 185 6.04 -5.42 -3.19
CA PHE A 185 5.97 -4.15 -3.93
C PHE A 185 6.02 -2.94 -2.97
N SER A 186 5.22 -2.96 -1.89
CA SER A 186 5.19 -1.87 -0.91
C SER A 186 6.54 -1.68 -0.19
N ASP A 187 7.17 -2.78 0.20
CA ASP A 187 8.50 -2.77 0.83
C ASP A 187 9.59 -2.24 -0.12
N ALA A 188 9.49 -2.54 -1.41
CA ALA A 188 10.38 -1.97 -2.42
C ALA A 188 10.15 -0.47 -2.62
N VAL A 189 8.88 -0.02 -2.64
CA VAL A 189 8.54 1.42 -2.72
C VAL A 189 9.15 2.19 -1.55
N ASP A 190 9.06 1.65 -0.32
CA ASP A 190 9.60 2.32 0.87
C ASP A 190 11.12 2.55 0.80
N LYS A 191 11.84 1.67 0.09
CA LYS A 191 13.30 1.71 -0.07
C LYS A 191 13.77 2.62 -1.20
N ILE A 192 12.87 3.19 -2.00
CA ILE A 192 13.24 4.13 -3.05
C ILE A 192 13.82 5.41 -2.41
N PRO A 193 15.09 5.77 -2.68
CA PRO A 193 15.70 6.96 -2.12
C PRO A 193 15.15 8.23 -2.77
N LEU A 194 15.28 9.37 -2.07
CA LEU A 194 15.00 10.69 -2.63
C LEU A 194 16.18 11.14 -3.51
N MET A 195 15.92 11.54 -4.76
CA MET A 195 16.95 12.09 -5.66
C MET A 195 17.31 13.53 -5.29
N GLY A 196 16.31 14.38 -5.06
CA GLY A 196 16.45 15.69 -4.43
C GLY A 196 16.89 16.85 -5.33
N HIS A 197 16.70 16.76 -6.66
CA HIS A 197 17.05 17.81 -7.62
C HIS A 197 15.81 18.52 -8.20
N THR A 198 15.79 18.79 -9.50
CA THR A 198 14.69 19.48 -10.22
C THR A 198 13.56 18.53 -10.60
N THR A 199 12.54 19.02 -11.32
CA THR A 199 11.33 18.26 -11.67
C THR A 199 11.24 18.10 -13.19
N ARG A 200 11.84 17.04 -13.77
CA ARG A 200 11.85 16.72 -15.21
C ARG A 200 10.84 15.62 -15.57
N ILE A 201 9.56 16.00 -15.59
CA ILE A 201 8.43 15.13 -15.93
C ILE A 201 8.57 14.60 -17.36
N ASP A 202 9.04 15.43 -18.28
CA ASP A 202 9.28 15.06 -19.69
C ASP A 202 10.18 13.82 -19.84
N LYS A 203 11.34 13.82 -19.16
CA LYS A 203 12.27 12.69 -19.17
C LYS A 203 11.58 11.43 -18.63
N ALA A 204 10.80 11.57 -17.56
CA ALA A 204 10.13 10.46 -16.90
C ALA A 204 9.08 9.81 -17.81
N LEU A 205 8.32 10.62 -18.53
CA LEU A 205 7.36 10.17 -19.53
C LEU A 205 8.05 9.52 -20.74
N ARG A 206 9.21 10.02 -21.18
CA ARG A 206 10.02 9.40 -22.24
C ARG A 206 10.58 8.03 -21.83
N LEU A 207 11.07 7.90 -20.59
CA LEU A 207 11.50 6.60 -20.06
C LEU A 207 10.30 5.63 -19.94
N THR A 208 9.15 6.15 -19.50
CA THR A 208 7.90 5.40 -19.43
C THR A 208 7.46 4.87 -20.80
N GLN A 209 7.49 5.74 -21.82
CA GLN A 209 7.14 5.42 -23.19
C GLN A 209 8.03 4.31 -23.77
N SER A 210 9.34 4.42 -23.54
CA SER A 210 10.34 3.56 -24.19
C SER A 210 10.58 2.23 -23.48
N GLN A 211 10.50 2.20 -22.14
CA GLN A 211 11.02 1.07 -21.37
C GLN A 211 10.04 0.48 -20.35
N MET A 212 9.18 1.28 -19.71
CA MET A 212 8.37 0.81 -18.56
C MET A 212 7.50 -0.41 -18.89
N PHE A 213 6.78 -0.36 -20.01
CA PHE A 213 5.88 -1.45 -20.43
C PHE A 213 6.51 -2.38 -21.47
N SER A 214 7.84 -2.40 -21.56
CA SER A 214 8.54 -3.36 -22.42
C SER A 214 8.46 -4.77 -21.85
N ILE A 215 8.54 -5.79 -22.72
CA ILE A 215 8.53 -7.21 -22.30
C ILE A 215 9.69 -7.49 -21.34
N ALA A 216 10.85 -6.87 -21.56
CA ALA A 216 12.03 -7.00 -20.70
C ALA A 216 11.79 -6.51 -19.26
N ASN A 217 10.93 -5.50 -19.10
CA ASN A 217 10.55 -4.95 -17.80
C ASN A 217 9.18 -5.47 -17.32
N GLY A 218 8.70 -6.59 -17.86
CA GLY A 218 7.51 -7.29 -17.38
C GLY A 218 6.18 -6.86 -18.01
N GLY A 219 6.20 -5.96 -18.99
CA GLY A 219 5.02 -5.52 -19.73
C GLY A 219 4.42 -6.64 -20.57
N ARG A 220 3.09 -6.68 -20.62
CA ARG A 220 2.33 -7.77 -21.25
C ARG A 220 1.65 -7.30 -22.54
N PRO A 221 1.91 -7.95 -23.69
CA PRO A 221 1.21 -7.64 -24.93
C PRO A 221 -0.32 -7.80 -24.79
N GLY A 222 -1.07 -6.85 -25.33
CA GLY A 222 -2.55 -6.88 -25.30
C GLY A 222 -3.18 -6.55 -23.94
N VAL A 223 -2.39 -6.25 -22.91
CA VAL A 223 -2.87 -5.81 -21.60
C VAL A 223 -2.97 -4.28 -21.57
N SER A 224 -4.04 -3.75 -20.97
CA SER A 224 -4.24 -2.31 -20.82
C SER A 224 -3.11 -1.69 -19.97
N LYS A 225 -2.66 -0.51 -20.37
CA LYS A 225 -1.56 0.22 -19.72
C LYS A 225 -2.09 1.51 -19.11
N ILE A 226 -1.86 1.70 -17.82
CA ILE A 226 -2.20 2.93 -17.09
C ILE A 226 -0.90 3.56 -16.61
N VAL A 227 -0.72 4.85 -16.86
CA VAL A 227 0.37 5.67 -16.33
C VAL A 227 -0.24 6.63 -15.32
N ILE A 228 0.27 6.65 -14.09
CA ILE A 228 -0.15 7.56 -13.03
C ILE A 228 1.06 8.41 -12.65
N VAL A 229 1.00 9.71 -12.94
CA VAL A 229 2.03 10.67 -12.56
C VAL A 229 1.71 11.21 -11.17
N LEU A 230 2.69 11.19 -10.28
CA LEU A 230 2.63 11.79 -8.95
C LEU A 230 3.71 12.86 -8.89
N THR A 231 3.34 14.10 -8.55
CA THR A 231 4.25 15.24 -8.46
C THR A 231 3.64 16.36 -7.63
N ASP A 232 4.48 17.13 -6.92
CA ASP A 232 4.09 18.38 -6.25
C ASP A 232 4.51 19.63 -7.03
N GLY A 233 5.19 19.44 -8.16
CA GLY A 233 5.90 20.47 -8.89
C GLY A 233 5.41 20.67 -10.31
N SER A 234 6.05 21.61 -10.99
CA SER A 234 5.86 21.86 -12.41
C SER A 234 7.14 21.54 -13.18
N GLN A 235 7.00 21.21 -14.45
CA GLN A 235 8.12 20.94 -15.34
C GLN A 235 9.18 22.04 -15.26
N THR A 236 10.41 21.64 -14.94
CA THR A 236 11.55 22.56 -14.98
C THR A 236 11.95 22.85 -16.43
N GLN A 237 11.99 24.13 -16.79
CA GLN A 237 12.44 24.60 -18.10
C GLN A 237 13.96 24.62 -18.15
N ASP A 238 14.55 23.56 -18.69
CA ASP A 238 15.98 23.37 -18.88
C ASP A 238 16.30 23.11 -20.35
N VAL A 239 17.58 23.12 -20.72
CA VAL A 239 18.00 22.82 -22.09
C VAL A 239 17.53 21.42 -22.48
N GLY A 240 16.83 21.34 -23.61
CA GLY A 240 16.23 20.09 -24.09
C GLY A 240 15.02 19.62 -23.29
N ALA A 241 14.39 20.49 -22.50
CA ALA A 241 13.08 20.21 -21.93
C ALA A 241 12.02 20.13 -23.03
N GLU A 242 11.20 19.08 -22.95
CA GLU A 242 9.99 18.96 -23.75
C GLU A 242 8.76 19.37 -22.92
N ASP A 243 7.66 19.71 -23.60
CA ASP A 243 6.38 19.88 -22.94
C ASP A 243 5.84 18.49 -22.53
N PRO A 244 5.67 18.18 -21.23
CA PRO A 244 5.21 16.89 -20.78
C PRO A 244 3.79 16.57 -21.26
N GLY A 245 2.96 17.58 -21.54
CA GLY A 245 1.64 17.42 -22.14
C GLY A 245 1.73 16.81 -23.54
N ASN A 246 2.70 17.23 -24.36
CA ASN A 246 2.92 16.63 -25.68
C ASN A 246 3.37 15.17 -25.58
N VAL A 247 4.32 14.87 -24.68
CA VAL A 247 4.77 13.47 -24.45
C VAL A 247 3.62 12.60 -23.92
N ALA A 248 2.76 13.15 -23.05
CA ALA A 248 1.56 12.46 -22.57
C ALA A 248 0.53 12.21 -23.67
N GLU A 249 0.33 13.15 -24.61
CA GLU A 249 -0.52 12.91 -25.78
C GLU A 249 0.03 11.80 -26.69
N GLU A 250 1.35 11.72 -26.87
CA GLU A 250 1.95 10.60 -27.58
C GLU A 250 1.64 9.26 -26.90
N LEU A 251 1.80 9.17 -25.56
CA LEU A 251 1.42 7.99 -24.79
C LEU A 251 -0.06 7.63 -24.96
N ARG A 252 -0.96 8.62 -24.91
CA ARG A 252 -2.40 8.43 -25.15
C ARG A 252 -2.68 7.91 -26.56
N SER A 253 -1.97 8.42 -27.56
CA SER A 253 -2.08 7.96 -28.96
C SER A 253 -1.63 6.50 -29.15
N MET A 254 -0.72 6.02 -28.29
CA MET A 254 -0.29 4.61 -28.22
C MET A 254 -1.28 3.71 -27.45
N GLY A 255 -2.41 4.26 -26.99
CA GLY A 255 -3.47 3.55 -26.28
C GLY A 255 -3.28 3.49 -24.77
N TYR A 256 -2.38 4.30 -24.19
CA TYR A 256 -2.12 4.28 -22.75
C TYR A 256 -3.11 5.23 -22.07
N LYS A 257 -3.59 4.87 -20.89
CA LYS A 257 -4.39 5.79 -20.05
C LYS A 257 -3.44 6.57 -19.15
N VAL A 258 -3.30 7.87 -19.36
CA VAL A 258 -2.44 8.73 -18.53
C VAL A 258 -3.30 9.52 -17.54
N LEU A 259 -2.99 9.38 -16.25
CA LEU A 259 -3.59 10.08 -15.11
C LEU A 259 -2.50 10.92 -14.43
N ALA A 260 -2.84 12.11 -13.96
CA ALA A 260 -1.98 13.02 -13.23
C ALA A 260 -2.83 13.83 -12.25
#